data_AF-A0A317FSX7-F1
#
_entry.id   AF-A0A317FSX7-F1
#
_cell.length_a   1.000
_cell.length_b   1.000
_cell.length_c   1.000
_cell.angle_alpha   90.00
_cell.angle_beta   90.00
_cell.angle_gamma   90.00
#
_symmetry.space_group_name_H-M   'P 1'
#
loop_
_entity.id
_entity.type
_entity.pdbx_description
1 polymer ?
#
loop_
_entity_poly.entity_id
_entity_poly.type
_entity_poly.pdbx_seq_one_letter_code
_entity_poly.pdbx_strand_id
1 'polypeptide(L)'
;MSLNRVTSSQVKDSETRAYCNELVSLIADSEDWDIEQALNIHNQLDTYMGESLKHNQSFYSESELEFLIAFLAKLSTIFDSEKQKLAIEIIKKQKSKGAVSKYKSNI
;
A
#
# COMPACT_ATOMS: atom_id res chain seq x y z
N MET A 1 2.21 -11.52 -5.49
CA MET A 1 2.20 -12.07 -4.12
C MET A 1 1.07 -11.40 -3.36
N SER A 2 0.01 -12.12 -3.00
CA SER A 2 -1.08 -11.55 -2.18
C SER A 2 -0.61 -11.33 -0.73
N LEU A 3 -1.12 -10.28 -0.11
CA LEU A 3 -1.06 -10.11 1.35
C LEU A 3 -2.16 -10.97 1.96
N ASN A 4 -1.85 -11.69 3.02
CA ASN A 4 -2.83 -12.50 3.74
C ASN A 4 -3.42 -11.69 4.88
N ARG A 5 -4.64 -12.03 5.27
CA ARG A 5 -5.32 -11.46 6.43
C ARG A 5 -4.45 -11.60 7.69
N VAL A 6 -4.29 -10.52 8.44
CA VAL A 6 -3.58 -10.45 9.71
C VAL A 6 -4.48 -10.93 10.84
N THR A 7 -3.96 -11.85 11.66
CA THR A 7 -4.69 -12.51 12.75
C THR A 7 -4.21 -12.05 14.12
N SER A 8 -4.97 -12.36 15.17
CA SER A 8 -4.60 -12.05 16.57
C SER A 8 -3.34 -12.77 17.06
N SER A 9 -2.94 -13.84 16.38
CA SER A 9 -1.68 -14.53 16.66
C SER A 9 -0.45 -13.76 16.16
N GLN A 10 -0.62 -12.86 15.20
CA GLN A 10 0.45 -12.06 14.60
C GLN A 10 0.50 -10.65 15.18
N VAL A 11 -0.67 -10.05 15.45
CA VAL A 11 -0.82 -8.72 16.04
C VAL A 11 -1.97 -8.80 17.04
N LYS A 12 -1.66 -8.66 18.34
CA LYS A 12 -2.65 -8.80 19.42
C LYS A 12 -3.61 -7.63 19.43
N ASP A 13 -3.07 -6.42 19.32
CA ASP A 13 -3.84 -5.19 19.30
C ASP A 13 -4.85 -5.20 18.14
N SER A 14 -6.12 -4.92 18.47
CA SER A 14 -7.22 -5.02 17.51
C SER A 14 -7.22 -3.89 16.50
N GLU A 15 -6.80 -2.70 16.89
CA GLU A 15 -6.83 -1.50 16.05
C GLU A 15 -5.73 -1.56 14.99
N THR A 16 -4.50 -1.88 15.40
CA THR A 16 -3.37 -2.16 14.50
C THR A 16 -3.76 -3.23 13.49
N ARG A 17 -4.39 -4.33 13.96
CA ARG A 17 -4.84 -5.42 13.10
C ARG A 17 -5.99 -5.00 12.16
N ALA A 18 -6.85 -4.06 12.56
CA ALA A 18 -7.91 -3.54 11.71
C ALA A 18 -7.31 -2.78 10.52
N TYR A 19 -6.41 -1.83 10.76
CA TYR A 19 -5.71 -1.09 9.70
C TYR A 19 -4.92 -2.03 8.76
N CYS A 20 -4.18 -3.01 9.30
CA CYS A 20 -3.48 -3.96 8.45
C CYS A 20 -4.44 -4.76 7.54
N ASN A 21 -5.60 -5.17 8.06
CA ASN A 21 -6.57 -5.93 7.26
C ASN A 21 -7.32 -5.08 6.25
N GLU A 22 -7.56 -3.82 6.55
CA GLU A 22 -8.12 -2.87 5.58
C GLU A 22 -7.14 -2.67 4.41
N LEU A 23 -5.85 -2.48 4.68
CA LEU A 23 -4.80 -2.44 3.65
C LEU A 23 -4.76 -3.73 2.82
N VAL A 24 -4.87 -4.89 3.47
CA VAL A 24 -4.92 -6.18 2.77
C VAL A 24 -6.10 -6.24 1.81
N SER A 25 -7.30 -5.84 2.23
CA SER A 25 -8.51 -5.87 1.38
C SER A 25 -8.38 -4.91 0.19
N LEU A 26 -7.92 -3.68 0.42
CA LEU A 26 -7.74 -2.69 -0.65
C LEU A 26 -6.79 -3.18 -1.76
N ILE A 27 -5.76 -3.94 -1.38
CA ILE A 27 -4.75 -4.47 -2.29
C ILE A 27 -5.16 -5.81 -2.92
N ALA A 28 -5.93 -6.65 -2.21
CA ALA A 28 -6.32 -7.97 -2.69
C ALA A 28 -7.47 -7.92 -3.72
N ASP A 29 -8.36 -6.94 -3.60
CA ASP A 29 -9.65 -6.95 -4.28
C ASP A 29 -9.73 -6.05 -5.54
N SER A 30 -8.65 -5.38 -5.96
CA SER A 30 -8.74 -4.36 -7.02
C SER A 30 -7.82 -4.60 -8.22
N GLU A 31 -8.38 -4.48 -9.43
CA GLU A 31 -7.62 -4.24 -10.67
C GLU A 31 -7.24 -2.75 -10.80
N ASP A 32 -7.98 -1.86 -10.12
CA ASP A 32 -7.78 -0.40 -10.02
C ASP A 32 -7.82 0.00 -8.54
N TRP A 33 -6.66 0.06 -7.91
CA TRP A 33 -6.56 0.19 -6.46
C TRP A 33 -6.79 1.65 -6.09
N ASP A 34 -7.61 1.92 -5.09
CA ASP A 34 -7.72 3.27 -4.54
C ASP A 34 -6.45 3.59 -3.74
N ILE A 35 -5.44 4.08 -4.46
CA ILE A 35 -4.14 4.43 -3.90
C ILE A 35 -4.29 5.53 -2.84
N GLU A 36 -5.23 6.46 -3.01
CA GLU A 36 -5.45 7.53 -2.04
C GLU A 36 -6.01 6.96 -0.73
N GLN A 37 -7.01 6.07 -0.82
CA GLN A 37 -7.53 5.38 0.35
C GLN A 37 -6.46 4.52 1.03
N ALA A 38 -5.70 3.74 0.25
CA ALA A 38 -4.65 2.88 0.80
C ALA A 38 -3.53 3.68 1.48
N LEU A 39 -3.14 4.84 0.93
CA LEU A 39 -2.19 5.75 1.57
C LEU A 39 -2.76 6.37 2.85
N ASN A 40 -4.04 6.73 2.85
CA ASN A 40 -4.70 7.25 4.04
C ASN A 40 -4.70 6.22 5.18
N ILE A 41 -5.11 4.97 4.90
CA ILE A 41 -5.10 3.89 5.89
C ILE A 41 -3.67 3.60 6.38
N HIS A 42 -2.67 3.62 5.49
CA HIS A 42 -1.27 3.47 5.87
C HIS A 42 -0.81 4.57 6.84
N ASN A 43 -1.16 5.84 6.58
CA ASN A 43 -0.83 6.94 7.47
C ASN A 43 -1.53 6.83 8.84
N GLN A 44 -2.77 6.34 8.87
CA GLN A 44 -3.49 6.08 10.12
C GLN A 44 -2.81 4.97 10.93
N LEU A 45 -2.37 3.89 10.28
CA LEU A 45 -1.58 2.83 10.91
C LEU A 45 -0.29 3.38 11.52
N ASP A 46 0.50 4.14 10.74
CA ASP A 46 1.76 4.74 11.21
C ASP A 46 1.54 5.67 12.41
N THR A 47 0.51 6.50 12.34
CA THR A 47 0.15 7.42 13.43
C THR A 47 -0.23 6.65 14.68
N TYR A 48 -1.10 5.65 14.56
CA TYR A 48 -1.56 4.83 15.68
C TYR A 48 -0.40 4.07 16.32
N MET A 49 0.45 3.42 15.52
CA MET A 49 1.62 2.68 16.01
C MET A 49 2.61 3.62 16.70
N GLY A 50 2.87 4.80 16.10
CA GLY A 50 3.76 5.81 16.66
C GLY A 50 3.28 6.33 18.01
N GLU A 51 1.99 6.66 18.13
CA GLU A 51 1.40 7.07 19.41
C GLU A 51 1.42 5.93 20.43
N SER A 52 1.07 4.70 20.04
CA SER A 52 1.09 3.53 20.94
C SER A 52 2.48 3.30 21.52
N LEU A 53 3.52 3.37 20.69
CA LEU A 53 4.92 3.20 21.11
C LEU A 53 5.44 4.36 21.97
N LYS A 54 4.99 5.60 21.73
CA LYS A 54 5.32 6.75 22.60
C LYS A 54 4.75 6.59 23.99
N HIS A 55 3.50 6.12 24.10
CA HIS A 55 2.83 5.90 25.38
C HIS A 55 3.35 4.65 26.10
N ASN A 56 3.69 3.60 25.35
CA ASN A 56 4.23 2.35 25.89
C ASN A 56 5.23 1.73 24.91
N GLN A 57 6.53 1.81 25.24
CA GLN A 57 7.59 1.22 24.41
C GLN A 57 7.49 -0.31 24.27
N SER A 58 6.80 -0.98 25.19
CA SER A 58 6.54 -2.43 25.15
C SER A 58 5.13 -2.77 24.67
N PHE A 59 4.46 -1.84 23.97
CA PHE A 59 3.10 -2.05 23.46
C PHE A 59 3.02 -3.25 22.50
N TYR A 60 4.03 -3.40 21.65
CA TYR A 60 4.19 -4.57 20.78
C TYR A 60 5.31 -5.46 21.31
N SER A 61 5.10 -6.79 21.25
CA SER A 61 6.19 -7.74 21.46
C SER A 61 7.18 -7.73 20.30
N GLU A 62 8.38 -8.26 20.53
CA GLU A 62 9.42 -8.40 19.49
C GLU A 62 8.88 -9.12 18.24
N SER A 63 8.17 -10.24 18.42
CA SER A 63 7.54 -10.98 17.31
C SER A 63 6.47 -10.18 16.56
N GLU A 64 5.72 -9.32 17.26
CA GLU A 64 4.73 -8.44 16.62
C GLU A 64 5.44 -7.38 15.78
N LEU A 65 6.53 -6.80 16.29
CA LEU A 65 7.33 -5.81 15.56
C LEU A 65 8.00 -6.42 14.33
N GLU A 66 8.59 -7.61 14.44
CA GLU A 66 9.16 -8.34 13.30
C GLU A 66 8.12 -8.59 12.20
N PHE A 67 6.92 -9.03 12.60
CA PHE A 67 5.82 -9.23 11.67
C PHE A 67 5.39 -7.90 11.00
N LEU A 68 5.19 -6.84 11.79
CA LEU A 68 4.75 -5.53 11.29
C LEU A 68 5.78 -4.91 10.34
N ILE A 69 7.07 -5.01 10.64
CA ILE A 69 8.16 -4.57 9.76
C ILE A 69 8.11 -5.31 8.42
N ALA A 70 7.99 -6.65 8.46
CA ALA A 70 7.91 -7.46 7.24
C ALA A 70 6.64 -7.15 6.43
N PHE A 71 5.52 -6.92 7.10
CA PHE A 71 4.25 -6.54 6.50
C PHE A 71 4.33 -5.19 5.78
N LEU A 72 4.86 -4.15 6.45
CA LEU A 72 5.05 -2.81 5.89
C LEU A 72 6.05 -2.81 4.72
N ALA A 73 7.13 -3.59 4.81
CA ALA A 73 8.08 -3.73 3.70
C ALA A 73 7.43 -4.33 2.43
N LYS A 74 6.56 -5.33 2.61
CA LYS A 74 5.80 -5.93 1.51
C LYS A 74 4.79 -4.95 0.92
N LEU A 75 4.10 -4.18 1.76
CA LEU A 75 3.21 -3.10 1.32
C LEU A 75 3.94 -2.04 0.49
N SER A 76 5.12 -1.58 0.93
CA SER A 76 5.91 -0.61 0.19
C SER A 76 6.31 -1.11 -1.19
N THR A 77 6.77 -2.37 -1.29
CA THR A 77 7.13 -2.99 -2.58
C THR A 77 5.94 -3.03 -3.53
N ILE A 78 4.77 -3.33 -2.99
CA ILE A 78 3.51 -3.39 -3.72
C ILE A 78 3.13 -2.00 -4.26
N PHE A 79 3.16 -0.96 -3.42
CA PHE A 79 2.90 0.42 -3.85
C PHE A 79 3.86 0.90 -4.94
N ASP A 80 5.14 0.58 -4.81
CA ASP A 80 6.14 1.00 -5.79
C ASP A 80 5.93 0.32 -7.16
N SER A 81 5.53 -0.97 -7.16
CA SER A 81 5.16 -1.67 -8.38
C SER A 81 3.98 -1.02 -9.09
N GLU A 82 2.94 -0.59 -8.36
CA GLU A 82 1.78 0.06 -8.96
C GLU A 82 2.11 1.46 -9.50
N LYS A 83 2.91 2.25 -8.76
CA LYS A 83 3.42 3.53 -9.27
C LYS A 83 4.18 3.36 -10.58
N GLN A 84 5.00 2.32 -10.70
CA GLN A 84 5.71 2.01 -11.95
C GLN A 84 4.77 1.63 -13.09
N LYS A 85 3.75 0.80 -12.84
CA LYS A 85 2.72 0.45 -13.85
C LYS A 85 2.00 1.70 -14.35
N LEU A 86 1.52 2.55 -13.46
CA LEU A 86 0.87 3.83 -13.80
C LEU A 86 1.78 4.72 -14.64
N ALA A 87 3.06 4.86 -14.26
CA ALA A 87 4.03 5.64 -15.03
C ALA A 87 4.21 5.09 -16.45
N ILE A 88 4.32 3.76 -16.61
CA ILE A 88 4.44 3.11 -17.92
C ILE A 88 3.19 3.38 -18.77
N GLU A 89 1.99 3.30 -18.20
CA GLU A 89 0.75 3.60 -18.91
C GLU A 89 0.68 5.06 -19.39
N ILE A 90 1.05 6.01 -18.52
CA ILE A 90 1.09 7.43 -18.87
C ILE A 90 2.05 7.64 -20.05
N ILE A 91 3.25 7.07 -20.00
CA ILE A 91 4.24 7.16 -21.09
C ILE A 91 3.70 6.54 -22.39
N LYS A 92 3.07 5.36 -22.32
CA LYS A 92 2.44 4.71 -23.49
C LYS A 92 1.34 5.58 -24.10
N LYS A 93 0.44 6.13 -23.27
CA LYS A 93 -0.63 7.04 -23.71
C LYS A 93 -0.06 8.31 -24.36
N GLN A 94 1.00 8.89 -23.81
CA GLN A 94 1.68 10.05 -24.40
C GLN A 94 2.35 9.73 -25.74
N LYS A 95 3.05 8.61 -25.87
CA LYS A 95 3.64 8.17 -27.15
C LYS A 95 2.58 7.93 -28.23
N SER A 96 1.46 7.32 -27.87
CA SER A 96 0.32 7.10 -28.76
C SER A 96 -0.31 8.42 -29.23
N LYS A 97 -0.57 9.36 -28.30
CA LYS A 97 -1.05 10.72 -28.66
C LYS A 97 -0.08 11.46 -29.59
N GLY A 98 1.22 11.35 -29.35
CA GLY A 98 2.25 11.95 -30.22
C GLY A 98 2.27 11.35 -31.63
N ALA A 99 2.08 10.03 -31.76
CA ALA A 99 1.99 9.36 -33.06
C ALA A 99 0.74 9.80 -33.85
N VAL A 100 -0.42 9.89 -33.19
CA VAL A 100 -1.67 10.38 -33.80
C VAL A 100 -1.54 11.85 -34.22
N SER A 101 -0.89 12.69 -33.40
CA SER A 101 -0.66 14.11 -33.75
C SER A 101 0.26 14.26 -34.95
N LYS A 102 1.35 13.49 -35.05
CA LYS A 102 2.23 13.50 -36.24
C LYS A 102 1.49 13.05 -37.50
N TYR A 103 0.57 12.10 -37.38
CA TYR A 103 -0.21 11.61 -38.52
C TYR A 103 -1.23 12.66 -38.99
N LYS A 104 -1.90 13.36 -38.07
CA LYS A 104 -2.86 14.44 -38.42
C LYS A 104 -2.21 15.72 -38.93
N SER A 105 -0.98 16.04 -38.53
CA SER A 105 -0.26 17.24 -39.00
C SER A 105 0.38 17.07 -40.38
N ASN A 106 0.38 15.85 -40.94
CA ASN A 106 0.88 15.54 -42.28
C ASN A 106 -0.24 15.34 -43.32
N ILE A 107 -1.48 15.73 -42.99
CA ILE A 107 -2.63 15.84 -43.90
C ILE A 107 -2.96 17.32 -44.03
#